data_AF-A0A9D8Q1Z6-F1
#
_entry.id   AF-A0A9D8Q1Z6-F1
#
_cell.length_a   1.000
_cell.length_b   1.000
_cell.length_c   1.000
_cell.angle_alpha   90.00
_cell.angle_beta   90.00
_cell.angle_gamma   90.00
#
_symmetry.space_group_name_H-M   'P 1'
#
loop_
_entity.id
_entity.type
_entity.pdbx_description
1 polymer ?
#
loop_
_entity_poly.entity_id
_entity_poly.type
_entity_poly.pdbx_seq_one_letter_code
_entity_poly.pdbx_strand_id
1 'polypeptide(L)'
;TTVVYMARATLAAFRNGALAAGIDPATPAIAIFGATRPDEARVSGTVTDLPERLGELPSKGPVLVIIGHAMGAAVSAAIRQQARA
;
A
#
# COMPACT_ATOMS: atom_id res chain seq x y z
N THR A 1 1.67 -12.44 -5.26
CA THR A 1 1.28 -11.58 -4.14
C THR A 1 2.41 -11.53 -3.15
N THR A 2 2.73 -10.35 -2.63
CA THR A 2 3.81 -10.12 -1.68
C THR A 2 3.27 -9.31 -0.50
N VAL A 3 3.70 -9.65 0.71
CA VAL A 3 3.34 -8.92 1.93
C VAL A 3 4.61 -8.42 2.60
N VAL A 4 4.66 -7.12 2.86
CA VAL A 4 5.81 -6.44 3.46
C VAL A 4 5.45 -6.00 4.88
N TYR A 5 6.18 -6.53 5.85
CA TYR A 5 6.14 -6.09 7.24
C TYR A 5 7.13 -4.96 7.48
N MET A 6 6.89 -4.16 8.52
CA MET A 6 7.73 -2.99 8.86
C MET A 6 7.89 -2.01 7.68
N ALA A 7 6.83 -1.89 6.87
CA ALA A 7 6.89 -1.28 5.55
C ALA A 7 7.29 0.20 5.56
N ARG A 8 7.10 0.92 6.68
CA ARG A 8 7.50 2.34 6.77
C ARG A 8 8.98 2.57 6.47
N ALA A 9 9.85 1.66 6.91
CA ALA A 9 11.29 1.78 6.71
C ALA A 9 11.77 1.12 5.41
N THR A 10 11.01 0.14 4.89
CA THR A 10 11.50 -0.79 3.86
C THR A 10 10.80 -0.66 2.52
N LEU A 11 9.62 -0.05 2.44
CA LEU A 11 8.78 -0.10 1.24
C LEU A 11 9.42 0.63 0.05
N ALA A 12 10.11 1.75 0.27
CA ALA A 12 10.79 2.47 -0.81
C ALA A 12 11.91 1.62 -1.45
N ALA A 13 12.71 0.95 -0.62
CA ALA A 13 13.74 0.03 -1.10
C ALA A 13 13.13 -1.19 -1.80
N PHE A 14 12.04 -1.74 -1.24
CA PHE A 14 11.28 -2.82 -1.87
C PHE A 14 10.79 -2.42 -3.27
N ARG A 15 10.14 -1.25 -3.41
CA ARG A 15 9.67 -0.74 -4.71
C ARG A 15 10.80 -0.69 -5.71
N ASN A 16 11.95 -0.10 -5.35
CA ASN A 16 13.06 0.06 -6.28
C ASN A 16 13.57 -1.31 -6.78
N GLY A 17 13.71 -2.29 -5.88
CA GLY A 17 14.07 -3.66 -6.25
C GLY A 17 13.01 -4.36 -7.10
N ALA A 18 11.74 -4.19 -6.76
CA ALA A 18 10.61 -4.76 -7.49
C ALA A 18 10.52 -4.24 -8.93
N LEU A 19 10.66 -2.92 -9.12
CA LEU A 19 10.67 -2.30 -10.44
C LEU A 19 11.87 -2.74 -11.26
N ALA A 20 13.06 -2.82 -10.64
CA ALA A 20 14.26 -3.33 -11.31
C ALA A 20 14.12 -4.81 -11.73
N ALA A 21 13.35 -5.60 -10.97
CA ALA A 21 13.03 -6.98 -11.29
C ALA A 21 11.90 -7.14 -12.34
N GLY A 22 11.36 -6.04 -12.86
CA GLY A 22 10.33 -6.06 -13.92
C GLY A 22 8.89 -6.24 -13.41
N ILE A 23 8.61 -5.97 -12.14
CA ILE A 23 7.22 -5.87 -11.67
C ILE A 23 6.52 -4.70 -12.40
N ASP A 24 5.28 -4.93 -12.84
CA ASP A 24 4.43 -3.89 -13.42
C ASP A 24 4.26 -2.72 -12.43
N PRO A 25 4.67 -1.49 -12.79
CA PRO A 25 4.52 -0.30 -11.96
C PRO A 25 3.09 -0.06 -11.44
N ALA A 26 2.07 -0.51 -12.20
CA ALA A 26 0.65 -0.40 -11.87
C ALA A 26 0.13 -1.51 -10.96
N THR A 27 1.00 -2.45 -10.53
CA THR A 27 0.61 -3.55 -9.65
C THR A 27 -0.11 -3.02 -8.41
N PRO A 28 -1.36 -3.43 -8.14
CA PRO A 28 -2.16 -2.91 -7.02
C PRO A 28 -1.51 -3.18 -5.66
N ALA A 29 -1.60 -2.21 -4.76
CA ALA A 29 -1.06 -2.32 -3.41
C ALA A 29 -1.92 -1.59 -2.37
N ILE A 30 -1.91 -2.08 -1.13
CA ILE A 30 -2.65 -1.51 0.00
C ILE A 30 -1.73 -1.47 1.22
N ALA A 31 -1.62 -0.31 1.86
CA ALA A 31 -0.99 -0.15 3.16
C ALA A 31 -2.07 -0.08 4.25
N ILE A 32 -1.88 -0.81 5.34
CA ILE A 32 -2.81 -0.93 6.46
C ILE A 32 -2.04 -0.58 7.75
N PHE A 33 -2.44 0.52 8.38
CA PHE A 33 -1.98 0.93 9.69
C PHE A 33 -2.82 0.24 10.77
N GLY A 34 -2.18 -0.32 11.80
CA GLY A 34 -2.91 -0.83 12.97
C GLY A 34 -3.97 -1.88 12.61
N ALA A 35 -3.66 -2.80 11.71
CA ALA A 35 -4.62 -3.80 11.21
C ALA A 35 -5.40 -4.49 12.35
N THR A 36 -6.71 -4.63 12.13
CA THR A 36 -7.73 -5.18 13.04
C THR A 36 -7.92 -4.41 14.35
N ARG A 37 -7.46 -3.17 14.45
CA ARG A 37 -7.65 -2.31 15.63
C ARG A 37 -8.70 -1.22 15.35
N PRO A 38 -9.28 -0.61 16.40
CA PRO A 38 -10.27 0.46 16.22
C PRO A 38 -9.73 1.69 15.48
N ASP A 39 -8.42 1.93 15.55
CA ASP A 39 -7.70 3.03 14.88
C ASP A 39 -7.11 2.65 13.52
N GLU A 40 -7.58 1.54 12.93
CA GLU A 40 -7.09 1.08 11.63
C GLU A 40 -7.33 2.15 10.54
N ALA A 41 -6.27 2.44 9.79
CA ALA A 41 -6.33 3.33 8.63
C ALA A 41 -5.70 2.64 7.41
N ARG A 42 -6.21 2.95 6.21
CA ARG A 42 -5.75 2.33 4.96
C ARG A 42 -5.46 3.37 3.91
N VAL A 43 -4.42 3.12 3.12
CA VAL A 43 -4.18 3.84 1.88
C VAL A 43 -3.92 2.83 0.76
N SER A 44 -4.61 3.01 -0.36
CA SER A 44 -4.61 2.11 -1.51
C SER A 44 -4.02 2.81 -2.72
N GLY A 45 -3.19 2.11 -3.48
CA GLY A 45 -2.56 2.60 -4.70
C GLY A 45 -1.93 1.47 -5.50
N THR A 46 -0.72 1.71 -5.97
CA THR A 46 0.11 0.84 -6.79
C THR A 46 1.49 0.66 -6.16
N VAL A 47 2.30 -0.25 -6.68
CA VAL A 47 3.70 -0.40 -6.27
C VAL A 47 4.48 0.92 -6.38
N THR A 48 4.15 1.75 -7.36
CA THR A 48 4.92 2.96 -7.67
C THR A 48 4.67 4.09 -6.69
N ASP A 49 3.40 4.39 -6.37
CA ASP A 49 2.99 5.56 -5.59
C ASP A 49 2.81 5.29 -4.09
N LEU A 50 2.61 4.02 -3.69
CA LEU A 50 2.29 3.70 -2.30
C LEU A 50 3.37 4.15 -1.28
N PRO A 51 4.70 4.10 -1.56
CA PRO A 51 5.71 4.61 -0.62
C PRO A 51 5.51 6.08 -0.24
N GLU A 52 5.24 6.93 -1.22
CA GLU A 52 5.03 8.37 -1.04
C GLU A 52 3.75 8.65 -0.24
N ARG A 53 2.76 7.77 -0.36
CA ARG A 53 1.45 7.89 0.26
C ARG A 53 1.37 7.36 1.69
N LEU A 54 2.44 6.75 2.20
CA LEU A 54 2.49 6.31 3.61
C LEU A 54 2.38 7.44 4.63
N GLY A 55 2.58 8.69 4.19
CA GLY A 55 2.34 9.90 4.99
C GLY A 55 0.85 10.20 5.25
N GLU A 56 -0.07 9.62 4.47
CA GLU A 56 -1.52 9.71 4.70
C GLU A 56 -1.96 8.89 5.94
N LEU A 57 -1.11 7.97 6.40
CA LEU A 57 -1.35 7.14 7.59
C LEU A 57 -0.77 7.81 8.86
N PRO A 58 -1.30 7.49 10.07
CA PRO A 58 -0.76 8.00 11.33
C PRO A 58 0.75 7.80 11.46
N SER A 59 1.48 8.83 11.86
CA SER A 59 2.96 8.87 11.77
C SER A 59 3.70 7.81 12.60
N LYS A 60 3.06 7.24 13.63
CA LYS A 60 3.65 6.24 14.53
C LYS A 60 2.79 5.00 14.61
N GLY A 61 3.42 3.83 14.50
CA GLY A 61 2.80 2.52 14.68
C GLY A 61 3.00 1.59 13.48
N PRO A 62 2.53 0.33 13.61
CA PRO A 62 2.81 -0.73 12.64
C PRO A 62 2.04 -0.49 11.33
N VAL A 63 2.75 -0.71 10.21
CA VAL A 63 2.16 -0.72 8.87
C VAL A 63 2.52 -2.02 8.17
N LEU A 64 1.49 -2.69 7.68
CA LEU A 64 1.57 -3.83 6.77
C LEU A 64 1.27 -3.34 5.36
N VAL A 65 1.99 -3.84 4.36
CA VAL A 65 1.68 -3.56 2.96
C VAL A 65 1.45 -4.87 2.20
N ILE A 66 0.38 -4.94 1.44
CA ILE A 66 0.03 -6.09 0.59
C ILE A 66 0.07 -5.64 -0.86
N ILE A 67 0.77 -6.38 -1.71
CA ILE A 67 1.08 -6.03 -3.09
C ILE A 67 0.71 -7.19 -4.01
N GLY A 68 -0.01 -6.90 -5.09
CA GLY A 68 -0.31 -7.86 -6.15
C GLY A 68 -1.71 -7.68 -6.74
N HIS A 69 -1.94 -8.29 -7.91
CA HIS A 69 -3.20 -8.21 -8.65
C HIS A 69 -4.43 -8.67 -7.84
N ALA A 70 -4.27 -9.52 -6.83
CA ALA A 70 -5.34 -9.89 -5.90
C ALA A 70 -5.98 -8.68 -5.20
N MET A 71 -5.24 -7.56 -5.04
CA MET A 71 -5.75 -6.33 -4.43
C MET A 71 -6.53 -5.43 -5.41
N GLY A 72 -6.60 -5.77 -6.69
CA GLY A 72 -7.18 -4.91 -7.73
C GLY A 72 -8.61 -4.46 -7.45
N ALA A 73 -9.47 -5.37 -6.97
CA ALA A 73 -10.85 -5.04 -6.61
C ALA A 73 -10.93 -4.04 -5.45
N ALA A 74 -10.11 -4.23 -4.41
CA ALA A 74 -10.07 -3.36 -3.24
C ALA A 74 -9.50 -1.97 -3.57
N VAL A 75 -8.44 -1.89 -4.37
CA VAL A 75 -7.89 -0.61 -4.86
C VAL A 75 -8.92 0.14 -5.71
N SER A 76 -9.60 -0.57 -6.62
CA SER A 76 -10.66 0.02 -7.45
C SER A 76 -11.84 0.53 -6.63
N ALA A 77 -12.21 -0.17 -5.56
CA ALA A 77 -13.25 0.27 -4.64
C ALA A 77 -12.85 1.53 -3.87
N ALA A 78 -11.60 1.61 -3.40
CA ALA A 78 -11.07 2.79 -2.71
C ALA A 78 -11.08 4.04 -3.61
N ILE A 79 -10.63 3.92 -4.87
CA ILE A 79 -10.65 5.03 -5.84
C ILE A 79 -12.07 5.54 -6.06
N ARG A 80 -13.05 4.63 -6.21
CA ARG A 80 -14.46 5.02 -6.37
C ARG A 80 -15.03 5.70 -5.12
N GLN A 81 -14.58 5.36 -3.92
CA GLN A 81 -15.01 6.01 -2.69
C GLN A 81 -14.43 7.42 -2.57
N GLN A 82 -13.16 7.60 -2.91
CA GLN A 82 -12.50 8.92 -2.92
C GLN A 82 -13.15 9.89 -3.89
N ALA A 83 -13.56 9.43 -5.08
CA ALA A 83 -14.23 10.27 -6.08
C ALA A 83 -15.64 10.73 -5.67
N ARG A 84 -16.20 10.20 -4.57
CA ARG A 84 -17.54 10.55 -4.07
C ARG A 84 -17.52 11.47 -2.85
N ALA A 85 -16.35 11.69 -2.25
CA ALA A 85 -16.13 12.56 -1.10
C ALA A 85 -15.75 13.97 -1.56
#